data_AF-A0AAP5HE64-F1
#
_entry.id   AF-A0AAP5HE64-F1
#
_cell.length_a   1.000
_cell.length_b   1.000
_cell.length_c   1.000
_cell.angle_alpha   90.00
_cell.angle_beta   90.00
_cell.angle_gamma   90.00
#
_symmetry.space_group_name_H-M   'P 1'
#
loop_
_entity.id
_entity.type
_entity.pdbx_description
1 polymer ?
#
loop_
_entity_poly.entity_id
_entity_poly.type
_entity_poly.pdbx_seq_one_letter_code
_entity_poly.pdbx_strand_id
1 'polypeptide(L)'
;MPRLFILLPALLLGACAYHTSRSSIVVVTDAQSVVENCTKLGEIDGHDSSHSIMPLDKTRDSVITRLKIAAAEQGGTHVLTKVADIKWKGPETNGTVYKCKP
;
A
#
# COMPACT_ATOMS: atom_id res chain seq x y z
N MET A 1 -36.09 9.26 -23.01
CA MET A 1 -34.95 8.38 -22.64
C MET A 1 -34.11 9.07 -21.55
N PRO A 2 -34.23 8.71 -20.26
CA PRO A 2 -33.36 9.27 -19.21
C PRO A 2 -32.72 8.21 -18.30
N ARG A 3 -32.47 6.98 -18.78
CA ARG A 3 -31.93 5.89 -17.94
C ARG A 3 -30.39 5.89 -17.80
N LEU A 4 -29.66 6.66 -18.61
CA LEU A 4 -28.19 6.66 -18.56
C LEU A 4 -27.61 7.53 -17.42
N PHE A 5 -28.34 8.56 -16.98
CA PHE A 5 -27.85 9.49 -15.95
C PHE A 5 -27.84 8.91 -14.53
N ILE A 6 -28.59 7.84 -14.27
CA ILE A 6 -28.67 7.18 -12.96
C ILE A 6 -27.50 6.20 -12.73
N LEU A 7 -26.81 5.77 -13.80
CA LEU A 7 -25.71 4.81 -13.71
C LEU A 7 -24.34 5.47 -13.47
N LEU A 8 -24.22 6.77 -13.75
CA LEU A 8 -22.96 7.51 -13.59
C LEU A 8 -22.44 7.56 -12.13
N PRO A 9 -23.30 7.79 -11.11
CA PRO A 9 -22.85 7.82 -9.71
C PRO A 9 -22.33 6.46 -9.22
N ALA A 10 -22.87 5.35 -9.75
CA ALA A 10 -22.49 4.01 -9.33
C ALA A 10 -21.06 3.61 -9.75
N LEU A 11 -20.57 4.10 -10.90
CA LEU A 11 -19.18 3.84 -11.33
C LEU A 11 -18.14 4.57 -10.45
N LEU A 12 -18.47 5.76 -9.95
CA LEU A 12 -17.58 6.54 -9.09
C LEU A 12 -17.37 5.89 -7.72
N LEU A 13 -18.41 5.24 -7.18
CA LEU A 13 -18.33 4.49 -5.92
C LEU A 13 -17.49 3.21 -6.03
N GLY A 14 -17.38 2.62 -7.22
CA GLY A 14 -16.57 1.42 -7.46
C GLY A 14 -15.06 1.65 -7.49
N ALA A 15 -14.60 2.86 -7.80
CA ALA A 15 -13.18 3.17 -7.93
C ALA A 15 -12.41 3.07 -6.60
N CYS A 16 -13.04 3.47 -5.49
CA CYS A 16 -12.42 3.38 -4.17
C CYS A 16 -12.33 1.94 -3.63
N ALA A 17 -13.30 1.08 -3.97
CA ALA A 17 -13.30 -0.33 -3.58
C ALA A 17 -12.19 -1.14 -4.29
N TYR A 18 -11.81 -0.72 -5.49
CA TYR A 18 -10.76 -1.39 -6.25
C TYR A 18 -9.38 -1.24 -5.60
N HIS A 19 -9.09 -0.04 -5.12
CA HIS A 19 -7.80 0.26 -4.50
C HIS A 19 -7.63 -0.48 -3.16
N THR A 20 -8.70 -0.53 -2.35
CA THR A 20 -8.70 -1.24 -1.07
C THR A 20 -8.61 -2.76 -1.25
N SER A 21 -9.18 -3.31 -2.32
CA SER A 21 -9.07 -4.74 -2.63
C SER A 21 -7.67 -5.16 -3.09
N ARG A 22 -6.95 -4.29 -3.81
CA ARG A 22 -5.57 -4.60 -4.23
C ARG A 22 -4.55 -4.39 -3.13
N SER A 23 -4.77 -3.44 -2.22
CA SER A 23 -3.86 -3.22 -1.08
C SER A 23 -4.07 -4.22 0.06
N SER A 24 -5.24 -4.84 0.19
CA SER A 24 -5.51 -5.84 1.23
C SER A 24 -4.75 -7.16 1.04
N ILE A 25 -4.42 -7.53 -0.21
CA ILE A 25 -3.60 -8.72 -0.52
C ILE A 25 -2.12 -8.52 -0.18
N VAL A 26 -1.68 -7.27 -0.03
CA VAL A 26 -0.27 -6.95 0.20
C VAL A 26 0.10 -7.28 1.64
N VAL A 27 1.04 -8.20 1.80
CA VAL A 27 1.62 -8.58 3.08
C VAL A 27 2.81 -7.68 3.39
N VAL A 28 2.83 -7.10 4.59
CA VAL A 28 3.92 -6.24 5.04
C VAL A 28 4.69 -6.99 6.13
N THR A 29 6.00 -7.12 5.96
CA THR A 29 6.86 -7.94 6.83
C THR A 29 8.23 -7.30 6.99
N ASP A 30 8.90 -7.61 8.10
CA ASP A 30 10.31 -7.28 8.38
C ASP A 30 11.24 -8.48 8.13
N ALA A 31 10.67 -9.67 7.93
CA ALA A 31 11.42 -10.90 7.75
C ALA A 31 11.83 -11.10 6.29
N GLN A 32 13.15 -11.04 6.04
CA GLN A 32 13.74 -11.32 4.73
C GLN A 32 13.33 -12.70 4.19
N SER A 33 13.20 -13.70 5.06
CA SER A 33 12.87 -15.08 4.70
C SER A 33 11.55 -15.24 3.95
N VAL A 34 10.60 -14.32 4.13
CA VAL A 34 9.29 -14.34 3.44
C VAL A 34 9.43 -13.90 1.98
N VAL A 35 10.45 -13.10 1.64
CA VAL A 35 10.64 -12.52 0.30
C VAL A 35 11.82 -13.11 -0.47
N GLU A 36 12.55 -14.07 0.09
CA GLU A 36 13.76 -14.67 -0.51
C GLU A 36 13.54 -15.24 -1.93
N ASN A 37 12.37 -15.84 -2.18
CA ASN A 37 12.03 -16.43 -3.48
C ASN A 37 11.20 -15.48 -4.37
N CYS A 38 11.11 -14.21 -4.01
CA CYS A 38 10.23 -13.25 -4.67
C CYS A 38 11.01 -12.29 -5.57
N THR A 39 10.37 -11.77 -6.62
CA THR A 39 11.00 -10.81 -7.53
C THR A 39 10.92 -9.41 -6.94
N LYS A 40 12.06 -8.74 -6.75
CA LYS A 40 12.10 -7.32 -6.35
C LYS A 40 11.53 -6.48 -7.48
N LEU A 41 10.51 -5.66 -7.17
CA LEU A 41 9.88 -4.75 -8.12
C LEU A 41 10.42 -3.32 -8.01
N GLY A 42 10.76 -2.88 -6.80
CA GLY A 42 11.22 -1.51 -6.56
C GLY A 42 11.22 -1.13 -5.09
N GLU A 43 11.51 0.14 -4.83
CA GLU A 43 11.45 0.76 -3.50
C GLU A 43 10.31 1.78 -3.47
N ILE A 44 9.65 1.87 -2.32
CA ILE A 44 8.52 2.77 -2.05
C ILE A 44 8.74 3.50 -0.73
N ASP A 45 8.12 4.66 -0.59
CA ASP A 45 8.10 5.42 0.65
C ASP A 45 6.65 5.68 1.09
N GLY A 46 6.32 5.30 2.32
CA GLY A 46 5.04 5.59 2.96
C GLY A 46 4.89 7.05 3.45
N HIS A 47 5.91 7.89 3.30
CA HIS A 47 5.89 9.30 3.72
C HIS A 47 5.23 10.26 2.71
N ASP A 48 4.78 9.77 1.55
CA ASP A 48 4.43 10.56 0.37
C ASP A 48 4.02 12.01 0.65
N SER A 49 4.92 12.93 0.28
CA SER A 49 4.93 14.36 0.65
C SER A 49 3.89 15.21 -0.08
N SER A 50 2.94 14.58 -0.76
CA SER A 50 1.93 15.25 -1.60
C SER A 50 0.92 16.08 -0.80
N HIS A 51 0.85 15.89 0.53
CA HIS A 51 -0.02 16.64 1.44
C HIS A 51 0.77 17.41 2.50
N SER A 52 1.63 18.35 2.10
CA SER A 52 2.42 19.21 3.01
C SER A 52 1.57 20.06 3.97
N ILE A 53 0.27 20.20 3.69
CA ILE A 53 -0.67 21.04 4.44
C ILE A 53 -1.31 20.28 5.61
N MET A 54 -1.31 18.94 5.58
CA MET A 54 -1.94 18.14 6.62
C MET A 54 -0.90 17.25 7.30
N PRO A 55 -0.64 17.41 8.61
CA PRO A 55 0.26 16.51 9.32
C PRO A 55 -0.30 15.10 9.23
N LEU A 56 0.38 14.28 8.42
CA LEU A 56 0.04 12.89 8.26
C LEU A 56 0.34 12.19 9.58
N ASP A 57 -0.66 11.48 10.11
CA ASP A 57 -0.44 10.59 11.24
C ASP A 57 0.69 9.62 10.88
N LYS A 58 1.69 9.53 11.77
CA LYS A 58 2.89 8.69 11.64
C LYS A 58 2.76 7.41 12.46
N THR A 59 1.55 7.05 12.89
CA THR A 59 1.28 5.75 13.48
C THR A 59 1.73 4.62 12.56
N ARG A 60 2.19 3.52 13.16
CA ARG A 60 2.65 2.34 12.41
C ARG A 60 1.61 1.88 11.39
N ASP A 61 0.33 1.86 11.79
CA ASP A 61 -0.75 1.35 10.95
C ASP A 61 -1.07 2.27 9.76
N SER A 62 -0.93 3.59 9.90
CA SER A 62 -1.11 4.52 8.78
C SER A 62 0.00 4.36 7.74
N VAL A 63 1.25 4.20 8.18
CA VAL A 63 2.41 3.98 7.31
C VAL A 63 2.30 2.62 6.61
N ILE A 64 1.96 1.56 7.33
CA ILE A 64 1.71 0.22 6.75
C ILE A 64 0.62 0.31 5.67
N THR A 65 -0.46 1.03 5.94
CA THR A 65 -1.56 1.18 4.96
C THR A 65 -1.08 1.85 3.68
N ARG A 66 -0.30 2.93 3.78
CA ARG A 66 0.26 3.62 2.60
C ARG A 66 1.25 2.76 1.85
N LEU A 67 2.10 2.01 2.55
CA LEU A 67 3.02 1.05 1.93
C LEU A 67 2.26 -0.05 1.16
N LYS A 68 1.14 -0.55 1.70
CA LYS A 68 0.28 -1.51 0.99
C LYS A 68 -0.33 -0.94 -0.27
N ILE A 69 -0.78 0.32 -0.23
CA ILE A 69 -1.33 1.04 -1.39
C ILE A 69 -0.25 1.18 -2.46
N ALA A 70 0.91 1.77 -2.14
CA ALA A 70 2.00 1.99 -3.08
C ALA A 70 2.53 0.67 -3.69
N ALA A 71 2.62 -0.39 -2.89
CA ALA A 71 3.02 -1.70 -3.38
C ALA A 71 1.98 -2.33 -4.31
N ALA A 72 0.69 -2.17 -4.02
CA ALA A 72 -0.40 -2.63 -4.86
C ALA A 72 -0.46 -1.90 -6.21
N GLU A 73 -0.15 -0.60 -6.23
CA GLU A 73 -0.01 0.19 -7.45
C GLU A 73 1.12 -0.33 -8.35
N GLN A 74 2.23 -0.78 -7.76
CA GLN A 74 3.33 -1.43 -8.47
C GLN A 74 3.04 -2.90 -8.86
N GLY A 75 1.89 -3.46 -8.46
CA GLY A 75 1.55 -4.87 -8.71
C GLY A 75 2.35 -5.86 -7.85
N GLY A 76 2.86 -5.41 -6.71
CA GLY A 76 3.51 -6.22 -5.69
C GLY A 76 2.51 -6.98 -4.82
N THR A 77 3.01 -8.03 -4.16
CA THR A 77 2.26 -8.84 -3.20
C THR A 77 2.85 -8.77 -1.80
N HIS A 78 4.13 -8.42 -1.67
CA HIS A 78 4.81 -8.31 -0.40
C HIS A 78 5.61 -7.01 -0.31
N VAL A 79 5.73 -6.46 0.89
CA VAL A 79 6.58 -5.32 1.19
C VAL A 79 7.48 -5.69 2.35
N LEU A 80 8.79 -5.61 2.12
CA LEU A 80 9.80 -5.71 3.17
C LEU A 80 10.06 -4.32 3.74
N THR A 81 9.82 -4.12 5.03
CA THR A 81 10.01 -2.82 5.71
C THR A 81 10.27 -3.02 7.20
N LYS A 82 11.08 -2.13 7.79
CA LYS A 82 11.27 -2.08 9.24
C LYS A 82 10.04 -1.60 10.01
N VAL A 83 9.08 -0.96 9.32
CA VAL A 83 7.81 -0.52 9.92
C VAL A 83 6.95 -1.71 10.39
N ALA A 84 7.17 -2.89 9.81
CA ALA A 84 6.45 -4.10 10.18
C ALA A 84 6.86 -4.63 11.58
N ASP A 85 8.03 -4.24 12.10
CA ASP A 85 8.47 -4.61 13.43
C ASP A 85 7.58 -3.92 14.48
N ILE A 86 7.06 -4.68 15.44
CA ILE A 86 6.28 -4.16 16.55
C ILE A 86 7.06 -3.18 17.44
N LYS A 87 8.40 -3.25 17.41
CA LYS A 87 9.31 -2.36 18.12
C LYS A 87 9.68 -1.11 17.33
N TRP A 88 9.15 -0.94 16.12
CA TRP A 88 9.41 0.23 15.30
C TRP A 88 8.99 1.52 16.03
N LYS A 89 9.96 2.44 16.19
CA LYS A 89 9.80 3.77 16.80
C LYS A 89 10.39 4.88 15.91
N GLY A 90 10.84 4.53 14.71
CA GLY A 90 11.71 5.36 13.89
C GLY A 90 10.97 6.24 12.88
N PRO A 91 11.67 7.17 12.22
CA PRO A 91 11.13 7.96 11.12
C PRO A 91 11.12 7.22 9.78
N GLU A 92 11.73 6.03 9.71
CA GLU A 92 11.86 5.25 8.47
C GLU A 92 10.50 4.67 8.05
N THR A 93 10.00 5.14 6.91
CA THR A 93 8.73 4.74 6.30
C THR A 93 8.94 4.06 4.94
N ASN A 94 10.18 3.76 4.60
CA ASN A 94 10.54 3.12 3.34
C ASN A 94 10.25 1.61 3.37
N GLY A 95 10.02 1.06 2.19
CA GLY A 95 9.81 -0.37 1.98
C GLY A 95 10.30 -0.81 0.62
N THR A 96 10.68 -2.08 0.50
CA THR A 96 10.99 -2.72 -0.78
C THR A 96 9.82 -3.59 -1.20
N VAL A 97 9.33 -3.38 -2.42
CA VAL A 97 8.20 -4.12 -2.98
C VAL A 97 8.71 -5.39 -3.66
N TYR A 98 8.05 -6.51 -3.35
CA TYR A 98 8.30 -7.81 -3.94
C TYR A 98 7.02 -8.38 -4.56
N LYS A 99 7.21 -9.12 -5.66
CA LYS A 99 6.20 -9.96 -6.27
C LYS A 99 6.52 -11.43 -6.01
N CYS A 100 5.83 -11.99 -5.04
CA CYS A 100 5.85 -13.43 -4.80
C CYS A 100 4.80 -14.09 -5.70
N LYS A 101 5.15 -15.24 -6.28
CA LYS A 101 4.16 -16.13 -6.88
C LYS A 101 3.42 -16.84 -5.74
N PRO A 102 2.08 -16.98 -5.81
CA PRO A 102 1.33 -17.78 -4.85
C PRO A 102 1.76 -19.26 -4.89
#